data_AF-L2GRL7-F1
#
_entry.id   AF-L2GRL7-F1
#
_cell.length_a   1.000
_cell.length_b   1.000
_cell.length_c   1.000
_cell.angle_alpha   90.00
_cell.angle_beta   90.00
_cell.angle_gamma   90.00
#
_symmetry.space_group_name_H-M   'P 1'
#
loop_
_entity.id
_entity.type
_entity.pdbx_description
1 polymer ?
#
loop_
_entity_poly.entity_id
_entity_poly.type
_entity_poly.pdbx_seq_one_letter_code
_entity_poly.pdbx_strand_id
1 'polypeptide(L)'
;IPHISNCIEKKFIDKPITIYHAKVLGQFGRTIFLKDLCLRDNYEVPNDVECVILRNVDIKEGTKLMLNSACKYLNVEVQKGCIDVSKVEKLAKVVFFNCLPVCEGNLWRFSAKHKDCTDTSQKKRLELPNCIEDIVLEHVSVPKDTLLVVNEGYRNVAIIFSKGYFDLSKVKQLRKFKLLITEQSSTNIELTDLT
;
A
#
# COMPACT_ATOMS: atom_id res chain seq x y z
N ILE A 1 -2.76 -24.36 13.07
CA ILE A 1 -1.40 -23.80 13.26
C ILE A 1 -0.84 -23.54 11.86
N PRO A 2 -0.47 -22.32 11.46
CA PRO A 2 0.15 -22.10 10.16
C PRO A 2 1.49 -22.83 10.12
N HIS A 3 1.73 -23.63 9.08
CA HIS A 3 3.04 -24.23 8.84
C HIS A 3 4.03 -23.11 8.48
N ILE A 4 4.89 -22.74 9.43
CA ILE A 4 6.02 -21.85 9.21
C ILE A 4 7.11 -22.72 8.58
N SER A 5 7.28 -22.64 7.25
CA SER A 5 8.32 -23.37 6.54
C SER A 5 9.27 -22.40 5.86
N ASN A 6 10.56 -22.54 6.21
CA ASN A 6 11.74 -21.88 5.65
C ASN A 6 11.92 -20.40 6.04
N CYS A 7 12.76 -20.17 7.06
CA CYS A 7 13.37 -18.87 7.33
C CYS A 7 14.62 -18.72 6.46
N ILE A 8 14.72 -17.64 5.68
CA ILE A 8 15.94 -17.28 4.96
C ILE A 8 16.53 -16.07 5.67
N GLU A 9 17.72 -16.23 6.27
CA GLU A 9 18.49 -15.11 6.78
C GLU A 9 19.14 -14.37 5.61
N LYS A 10 18.78 -13.09 5.43
CA LYS A 10 19.48 -12.18 4.52
C LYS A 10 19.96 -10.97 5.31
N LYS A 11 21.19 -10.52 5.05
CA LYS A 11 21.73 -9.30 5.65
C LYS A 11 21.12 -8.09 4.95
N PHE A 12 20.18 -7.41 5.61
CA PHE A 12 19.70 -6.08 5.18
C PHE A 12 20.29 -4.96 6.05
N ILE A 13 20.79 -5.30 7.24
CA ILE A 13 21.52 -4.44 8.18
C ILE A 13 22.78 -5.22 8.63
N ASP A 14 23.73 -4.56 9.29
CA ASP A 14 24.87 -5.19 10.00
C ASP A 14 24.44 -6.13 11.17
N LYS A 15 23.16 -6.51 11.22
CA LYS A 15 22.54 -7.46 12.15
C LYS A 15 21.68 -8.45 11.35
N PRO A 16 21.59 -9.73 11.76
CA PRO A 16 20.69 -10.69 11.13
C PRO A 16 19.24 -10.23 11.26
N ILE A 17 18.48 -10.30 10.17
CA ILE A 17 17.06 -10.01 10.13
C ILE A 17 16.32 -11.27 9.71
N THR A 18 15.25 -11.59 10.40
CA THR A 18 14.39 -12.72 10.08
C THR A 18 13.37 -12.31 9.03
N ILE A 19 13.51 -12.85 7.82
CA ILE A 19 12.39 -12.91 6.87
C ILE A 19 11.55 -14.12 7.21
N TYR A 20 10.26 -13.92 7.41
CA TYR A 20 9.33 -15.02 7.59
C TYR A 20 8.65 -15.36 6.27
N HIS A 21 8.68 -16.65 5.92
CA HIS A 21 7.84 -17.21 4.89
C HIS A 21 6.76 -18.08 5.52
N ALA A 22 5.54 -17.93 5.03
CA ALA A 22 4.43 -18.80 5.42
C ALA A 22 3.55 -19.06 4.20
N LYS A 23 2.92 -20.23 4.18
CA LYS A 23 1.81 -20.50 3.27
C LYS A 23 0.53 -20.40 4.09
N VAL A 24 -0.29 -19.39 3.82
CA VAL A 24 -1.56 -19.20 4.53
C VAL A 24 -2.67 -19.85 3.72
N LEU A 25 -3.08 -21.06 4.13
CA LEU A 25 -4.18 -21.79 3.47
C LEU A 25 -5.46 -20.94 3.49
N GLY A 26 -6.00 -20.60 2.32
CA GLY A 26 -7.22 -19.79 2.16
C GLY A 26 -7.00 -18.28 2.01
N GLN A 27 -5.76 -17.78 2.14
CA GLN A 27 -5.34 -16.46 1.68
C GLN A 27 -4.29 -16.62 0.57
N PHE A 28 -4.00 -15.56 -0.20
CA PHE A 28 -3.14 -15.65 -1.39
C PHE A 28 -1.82 -16.39 -1.09
N GLY A 29 -1.32 -17.17 -2.06
CA GLY A 29 -0.41 -18.32 -1.91
C GLY A 29 0.75 -18.22 -0.92
N ARG A 30 2.00 -18.15 -1.41
CA ARG A 30 3.19 -18.03 -0.55
C ARG A 30 3.33 -16.58 -0.09
N THR A 31 3.62 -16.38 1.19
CA THR A 31 3.76 -15.07 1.81
C THR A 31 5.20 -14.80 2.22
N ILE A 32 5.63 -13.55 2.06
CA ILE A 32 6.81 -13.00 2.70
C ILE A 32 6.40 -11.89 3.68
N PHE A 33 6.98 -11.94 4.88
CA PHE A 33 6.83 -10.88 5.88
C PHE A 33 8.19 -10.22 6.11
N LEU A 34 8.23 -8.91 5.84
CA LEU A 34 9.37 -8.04 6.09
C LEU A 34 8.99 -7.10 7.23
N LYS A 35 9.67 -7.22 8.37
CA LYS A 35 9.34 -6.48 9.59
C LYS A 35 10.58 -5.86 10.22
N ASP A 36 10.45 -4.63 10.70
CA ASP A 36 11.46 -3.92 11.50
C ASP A 36 12.85 -3.92 10.82
N LEU A 37 12.89 -3.57 9.52
CA LEU A 37 14.12 -3.65 8.74
C LEU A 37 14.36 -2.44 7.84
N CYS A 38 15.61 -2.26 7.45
CA CYS A 38 16.04 -1.26 6.49
C CYS A 38 16.66 -1.94 5.26
N LEU A 39 16.06 -1.77 4.08
CA LEU A 39 16.61 -2.27 2.81
C LEU A 39 17.73 -1.35 2.31
N ARG A 40 18.98 -1.81 2.44
CA ARG A 40 20.18 -1.09 1.99
C ARG A 40 20.55 -1.30 0.52
N ASP A 41 19.99 -2.34 -0.09
CA ASP A 41 20.18 -2.72 -1.49
C ASP A 41 18.82 -3.04 -2.12
N ASN A 42 18.78 -3.10 -3.45
CA ASN A 42 17.59 -3.53 -4.16
C ASN A 42 17.23 -4.97 -3.76
N TYR A 43 15.94 -5.21 -3.51
CA TYR A 43 15.44 -6.53 -3.18
C TYR A 43 14.30 -6.91 -4.11
N GLU A 44 14.47 -7.99 -4.87
CA GLU A 44 13.40 -8.60 -5.65
C GLU A 44 12.70 -9.67 -4.81
N VAL A 45 11.38 -9.57 -4.73
CA VAL A 45 10.55 -10.59 -4.10
C VAL A 45 10.60 -11.87 -4.96
N PRO A 46 10.84 -13.07 -4.39
CA PRO A 46 10.87 -14.32 -5.17
C PRO A 46 9.61 -14.56 -6.00
N ASN A 47 9.77 -15.13 -7.20
CA ASN A 47 8.70 -15.26 -8.20
C ASN A 47 7.49 -16.11 -7.80
N ASP A 48 7.58 -16.92 -6.74
CA ASP A 48 6.50 -17.77 -6.25
C ASP A 48 5.74 -17.14 -5.07
N VAL A 49 6.11 -15.93 -4.65
CA VAL A 49 5.47 -15.20 -3.54
C VAL A 49 4.30 -14.37 -4.08
N GLU A 50 3.10 -14.68 -3.58
CA GLU A 50 1.85 -13.98 -3.93
C GLU A 50 1.47 -12.90 -2.91
N CYS A 51 1.94 -13.00 -1.67
CA CYS A 51 1.66 -12.05 -0.59
C CYS A 51 2.93 -11.39 -0.08
N VAL A 52 2.94 -10.06 -0.01
CA VAL A 52 4.02 -9.28 0.61
C VAL A 52 3.44 -8.45 1.74
N ILE A 53 3.99 -8.61 2.94
CA ILE A 53 3.58 -7.86 4.14
C ILE A 53 4.80 -7.11 4.65
N LEU A 54 4.69 -5.78 4.64
CA LEU A 54 5.71 -4.84 5.09
C LEU A 54 5.23 -4.20 6.38
N ARG A 55 6.03 -4.28 7.44
CA ARG A 55 5.74 -3.67 8.74
C ARG A 55 6.95 -2.94 9.27
N ASN A 56 6.82 -1.63 9.46
CA ASN A 56 7.92 -0.79 9.95
C ASN A 56 9.19 -0.99 9.09
N VAL A 57 9.02 -0.90 7.77
CA VAL A 57 10.11 -1.07 6.79
C VAL A 57 10.58 0.29 6.31
N ASP A 58 11.90 0.46 6.27
CA ASP A 58 12.59 1.56 5.62
C ASP A 58 13.30 1.06 4.36
N ILE A 59 13.26 1.83 3.28
CA ILE A 59 14.02 1.55 2.05
C ILE A 59 14.93 2.74 1.81
N LYS A 60 16.23 2.46 1.71
CA LYS A 60 17.27 3.50 1.52
C LYS A 60 17.01 4.27 0.22
N GLU A 61 17.38 5.54 0.20
CA GLU A 61 17.36 6.34 -1.02
C GLU A 61 18.22 5.67 -2.11
N GLY A 62 17.70 5.65 -3.35
CA GLY A 62 18.32 4.96 -4.48
C GLY A 62 18.07 3.45 -4.51
N THR A 63 17.42 2.87 -3.50
CA THR A 63 17.06 1.44 -3.46
C THR A 63 15.56 1.23 -3.60
N LYS A 64 15.18 0.02 -3.99
CA LYS A 64 13.79 -0.35 -4.23
C LYS A 64 13.49 -1.80 -3.82
N LEU A 65 12.29 -1.98 -3.29
CA LEU A 65 11.63 -3.28 -3.17
C LEU A 65 10.87 -3.55 -4.47
N MET A 66 11.27 -4.57 -5.22
CA MET A 66 10.67 -4.92 -6.51
C MET A 66 9.71 -6.10 -6.31
N LEU A 67 8.44 -5.87 -6.58
CA LEU A 67 7.43 -6.93 -6.55
C LEU A 67 7.54 -7.80 -7.81
N ASN A 68 7.24 -9.09 -7.66
CA ASN A 68 7.19 -10.03 -8.78
C ASN A 68 5.77 -10.10 -9.39
N SER A 69 5.64 -10.77 -10.53
CA SER A 69 4.39 -10.87 -11.29
C SER A 69 3.32 -11.76 -10.66
N ALA A 70 3.68 -12.70 -9.79
CA ALA A 70 2.76 -13.53 -9.03
C ALA A 70 2.16 -12.79 -7.81
N CYS A 71 2.67 -11.60 -7.46
CA CYS A 71 2.20 -10.82 -6.31
C CYS A 71 0.74 -10.37 -6.53
N LYS A 72 -0.16 -10.80 -5.63
CA LYS A 72 -1.59 -10.48 -5.64
C LYS A 72 -1.99 -9.64 -4.44
N TYR A 73 -1.24 -9.72 -3.34
CA TYR A 73 -1.55 -9.05 -2.09
C TYR A 73 -0.35 -8.28 -1.56
N LEU A 74 -0.59 -7.02 -1.22
CA LEU A 74 0.41 -6.15 -0.61
C LEU A 74 -0.18 -5.46 0.62
N ASN A 75 0.43 -5.66 1.78
CA ASN A 75 0.14 -4.88 2.99
C ASN A 75 1.36 -4.00 3.31
N VAL A 76 1.14 -2.69 3.34
CA VAL A 76 2.20 -1.69 3.41
C VAL A 76 2.07 -0.87 4.69
N GLU A 77 3.06 -1.01 5.55
CA GLU A 77 3.41 -0.08 6.62
C GLU A 77 4.91 0.25 6.47
N VAL A 78 5.18 1.21 5.57
CA VAL A 78 6.53 1.68 5.21
C VAL A 78 6.67 3.12 5.68
N GLN A 79 7.76 3.45 6.36
CA GLN A 79 7.96 4.83 6.81
C GLN A 79 8.50 5.72 5.68
N LYS A 80 9.48 5.22 4.93
CA LYS A 80 10.02 5.86 3.74
C LYS A 80 10.57 4.80 2.78
N GLY A 81 10.51 5.08 1.49
CA GLY A 81 11.06 4.15 0.53
C GLY A 81 10.44 4.16 -0.84
N CYS A 82 10.85 3.17 -1.61
CA CYS A 82 10.43 3.00 -2.98
C CYS A 82 10.02 1.55 -3.23
N ILE A 83 8.79 1.34 -3.69
CA ILE A 83 8.29 0.04 -4.13
C ILE A 83 8.10 0.09 -5.65
N ASP A 84 8.73 -0.83 -6.36
CA ASP A 84 8.63 -0.98 -7.80
C ASP A 84 7.65 -2.11 -8.12
N VAL A 85 6.55 -1.75 -8.78
CA VAL A 85 5.47 -2.66 -9.17
C VAL A 85 5.47 -2.95 -10.67
N SER A 86 6.57 -2.67 -11.38
CA SER A 86 6.64 -2.78 -12.85
C SER A 86 6.35 -4.17 -13.42
N LYS A 87 6.59 -5.23 -12.63
CA LYS A 87 6.28 -6.61 -13.02
C LYS A 87 4.87 -7.05 -12.62
N VAL A 88 4.12 -6.23 -11.88
CA VAL A 88 2.80 -6.58 -11.35
C VAL A 88 1.74 -6.13 -12.32
N GLU A 89 1.07 -7.09 -12.95
CA GLU A 89 -0.06 -6.79 -13.85
C GLU A 89 -1.27 -6.31 -13.05
N LYS A 90 -1.58 -7.00 -11.93
CA LYS A 90 -2.74 -6.71 -11.10
C LYS A 90 -2.54 -7.16 -9.65
N LEU A 91 -2.77 -6.26 -8.71
CA LEU A 91 -2.93 -6.55 -7.29
C LEU A 91 -4.40 -6.76 -6.98
N ALA A 92 -4.74 -7.97 -6.56
CA ALA A 92 -6.09 -8.29 -6.10
C ALA A 92 -6.45 -7.46 -4.87
N LYS A 93 -5.50 -7.21 -3.96
CA LYS A 93 -5.75 -6.37 -2.79
C LYS A 93 -4.51 -5.66 -2.26
N VAL A 94 -4.66 -4.38 -1.92
CA VAL A 94 -3.64 -3.57 -1.26
C VAL A 94 -4.19 -3.00 0.04
N VAL A 95 -3.38 -3.05 1.09
CA VAL A 95 -3.65 -2.40 2.37
C VAL A 95 -2.56 -1.36 2.61
N PHE A 96 -2.95 -0.10 2.72
CA PHE A 96 -2.08 0.97 3.19
C PHE A 96 -2.40 1.26 4.65
N PHE A 97 -1.41 1.06 5.52
CA PHE A 97 -1.52 1.29 6.96
C PHE A 97 -0.59 2.43 7.36
N ASN A 98 -1.15 3.52 7.92
CA ASN A 98 -0.41 4.73 8.32
C ASN A 98 0.47 5.38 7.23
N CYS A 99 0.24 5.07 5.94
CA CYS A 99 1.07 5.59 4.85
C CYS A 99 0.26 5.77 3.55
N LEU A 100 0.77 6.62 2.66
CA LEU A 100 0.28 6.78 1.29
C LEU A 100 1.46 6.99 0.34
N PRO A 101 1.52 6.30 -0.80
CA PRO A 101 2.53 6.54 -1.80
C PRO A 101 2.18 7.72 -2.71
N VAL A 102 3.19 8.42 -3.19
CA VAL A 102 3.13 9.14 -4.46
C VAL A 102 3.46 8.15 -5.57
N CYS A 103 2.54 7.96 -6.52
CA CYS A 103 2.70 7.00 -7.61
C CYS A 103 3.20 7.70 -8.87
N GLU A 104 4.38 7.31 -9.34
CA GLU A 104 5.01 7.79 -10.58
C GLU A 104 5.15 6.60 -11.54
N GLY A 105 4.11 6.36 -12.34
CA GLY A 105 4.00 5.15 -13.15
C GLY A 105 4.01 3.90 -12.28
N ASN A 106 5.02 3.04 -12.47
CA ASN A 106 5.17 1.78 -11.72
C ASN A 106 5.96 1.93 -10.42
N LEU A 107 6.28 3.15 -10.01
CA LEU A 107 7.12 3.41 -8.85
C LEU A 107 6.32 4.11 -7.75
N TRP A 108 6.25 3.49 -6.58
CA TRP A 108 5.50 3.99 -5.43
C TRP A 108 6.46 4.52 -4.39
N ARG A 109 6.43 5.84 -4.19
CA ARG A 109 7.35 6.54 -3.28
C ARG A 109 6.65 6.89 -1.97
N PHE A 110 7.26 6.47 -0.88
CA PHE A 110 6.81 6.75 0.49
C PHE A 110 7.80 7.70 1.15
N SER A 111 7.27 8.66 1.90
CA SER A 111 8.08 9.65 2.63
C SER A 111 7.64 9.74 4.08
N ALA A 112 8.61 9.79 4.99
CA ALA A 112 8.36 9.87 6.43
C ALA A 112 7.66 11.17 6.89
N LYS A 113 7.59 12.16 6.01
CA LYS A 113 6.90 13.43 6.25
C LYS A 113 6.11 13.77 4.99
N HIS A 114 4.79 13.88 5.11
CA HIS A 114 4.06 14.76 4.20
C HIS A 114 4.59 16.17 4.50
N LYS A 115 5.44 16.72 3.63
CA LYS A 115 5.77 18.15 3.72
C LYS A 115 4.42 18.87 3.63
N ASP A 116 4.11 19.70 4.62
CA ASP A 116 3.02 20.66 4.54
C ASP A 116 3.19 21.42 3.22
N CYS A 117 2.34 21.11 2.25
CA CYS A 117 2.32 21.86 1.01
C CYS A 117 1.59 23.17 1.31
N THR A 118 2.25 24.27 0.97
CA THR A 118 1.73 25.62 1.11
C THR A 118 0.41 25.77 0.38
N ASP A 119 -0.49 26.52 1.01
CA ASP A 119 -1.84 26.86 0.59
C ASP A 119 -1.90 27.19 -0.91
N THR A 120 -2.43 26.25 -1.70
CA THR A 120 -2.81 26.48 -3.09
C THR A 120 -4.31 26.38 -3.16
N SER A 121 -4.96 27.31 -3.88
CA SER A 121 -6.42 27.38 -4.00
C SER A 121 -7.05 26.15 -4.68
N GLN A 122 -6.23 25.26 -5.27
CA GLN A 122 -6.65 24.00 -5.85
C GLN A 122 -6.01 22.82 -5.09
N LYS A 123 -6.84 21.87 -4.65
CA LYS A 123 -6.34 20.63 -4.05
C LYS A 123 -5.52 19.84 -5.06
N LYS A 124 -4.29 19.48 -4.69
CA LYS A 124 -3.46 18.54 -5.44
C LYS A 124 -4.15 17.17 -5.49
N ARG A 125 -4.27 16.59 -6.68
CA ARG A 125 -4.83 15.25 -6.85
C ARG A 125 -3.72 14.23 -6.64
N LEU A 126 -3.94 13.28 -5.73
CA LEU A 126 -3.09 12.11 -5.53
C LEU A 126 -3.84 10.89 -6.06
N GLU A 127 -3.45 10.42 -7.24
CA GLU A 127 -4.12 9.28 -7.87
C GLU A 127 -3.49 7.97 -7.42
N LEU A 128 -4.35 7.03 -6.98
CA LEU A 128 -3.92 5.68 -6.65
C LEU A 128 -3.72 4.84 -7.92
N PRO A 129 -2.82 3.84 -7.89
CA PRO A 129 -2.42 3.14 -9.11
C PRO A 129 -3.53 2.21 -9.62
N ASN A 130 -3.76 2.22 -10.93
CA ASN A 130 -4.84 1.48 -11.59
C ASN A 130 -4.69 -0.05 -11.54
N CYS A 131 -3.54 -0.57 -11.12
CA CYS A 131 -3.31 -2.01 -11.01
C CYS A 131 -3.97 -2.64 -9.76
N ILE A 132 -4.71 -1.88 -8.95
CA ILE A 132 -5.33 -2.37 -7.71
C ILE A 132 -6.83 -2.65 -7.93
N GLU A 133 -7.29 -3.84 -7.54
CA GLU A 133 -8.72 -4.20 -7.53
C GLU A 133 -9.40 -3.83 -6.20
N ASP A 134 -8.80 -4.24 -5.08
CA ASP A 134 -9.32 -3.95 -3.74
C ASP A 134 -8.35 -3.09 -2.95
N ILE A 135 -8.86 -2.05 -2.28
CA ILE A 135 -8.04 -1.20 -1.44
C ILE A 135 -8.60 -1.06 -0.04
N VAL A 136 -7.70 -1.09 0.93
CA VAL A 136 -7.95 -0.72 2.32
C VAL A 136 -7.01 0.41 2.70
N LEU A 137 -7.58 1.54 3.07
CA LEU A 137 -6.91 2.69 3.63
C LEU A 137 -7.18 2.67 5.14
N GLU A 138 -6.18 2.32 5.93
CA GLU A 138 -6.31 2.12 7.37
C GLU A 138 -5.37 3.06 8.13
N HIS A 139 -5.96 3.88 9.03
CA HIS A 139 -5.24 4.95 9.74
C HIS A 139 -4.48 5.93 8.81
N VAL A 140 -4.97 6.09 7.59
CA VAL A 140 -4.36 6.97 6.59
C VAL A 140 -4.76 8.43 6.84
N SER A 141 -3.79 9.32 6.77
CA SER A 141 -4.01 10.78 6.83
C SER A 141 -3.71 11.41 5.48
N VAL A 142 -4.75 11.80 4.74
CA VAL A 142 -4.58 12.56 3.49
C VAL A 142 -4.28 14.03 3.86
N PRO A 143 -3.23 14.66 3.29
CA PRO A 143 -2.94 16.08 3.50
C PRO A 143 -4.13 16.99 3.14
N LYS A 144 -4.29 18.12 3.83
CA LYS A 144 -5.47 19.01 3.69
C LYS A 144 -5.64 19.59 2.28
N ASP A 145 -4.52 19.86 1.63
CA ASP A 145 -4.39 20.37 0.27
C ASP A 145 -4.45 19.25 -0.78
N THR A 146 -4.68 18.00 -0.37
CA THR A 146 -4.68 16.84 -1.25
C THR A 146 -6.06 16.20 -1.33
N LEU A 147 -6.46 15.79 -2.53
CA LEU A 147 -7.60 14.94 -2.81
C LEU A 147 -7.08 13.57 -3.23
N LEU A 148 -7.36 12.53 -2.44
CA LEU A 148 -6.97 11.16 -2.77
C LEU A 148 -8.01 10.57 -3.74
N VAL A 149 -7.59 10.26 -4.96
CA VAL A 149 -8.47 9.80 -6.03
C VAL A 149 -8.38 8.29 -6.16
N VAL A 150 -9.52 7.61 -6.00
CA VAL A 150 -9.69 6.18 -6.24
C VAL A 150 -10.20 6.01 -7.68
N ASN A 151 -9.42 5.32 -8.51
CA ASN A 151 -9.67 5.22 -9.94
C ASN A 151 -10.75 4.18 -10.31
N GLU A 152 -11.04 4.02 -11.61
CA GLU A 152 -12.21 3.26 -12.08
C GLU A 152 -12.15 1.75 -11.81
N GLY A 153 -10.94 1.18 -11.72
CA GLY A 153 -10.72 -0.26 -11.63
C GLY A 153 -11.04 -0.92 -10.28
N TYR A 154 -11.34 -0.11 -9.27
CA TYR A 154 -11.51 -0.59 -7.89
C TYR A 154 -12.91 -1.18 -7.69
N ARG A 155 -12.96 -2.36 -7.06
CA ARG A 155 -14.22 -3.07 -6.78
C ARG A 155 -14.58 -3.06 -5.31
N ASN A 156 -13.60 -3.08 -4.43
CA ASN A 156 -13.83 -2.98 -2.99
C ASN A 156 -12.96 -1.88 -2.40
N VAL A 157 -13.60 -0.91 -1.74
CA VAL A 157 -12.91 0.21 -1.08
C VAL A 157 -13.26 0.20 0.39
N ALA A 158 -12.25 0.19 1.26
CA ALA A 158 -12.41 0.34 2.69
C ALA A 158 -11.60 1.54 3.19
N ILE A 159 -12.27 2.48 3.88
CA ILE A 159 -11.68 3.63 4.54
C ILE A 159 -11.91 3.43 6.04
N ILE A 160 -10.84 3.17 6.78
CA ILE A 160 -10.88 2.74 8.18
C ILE A 160 -10.01 3.67 9.00
N PHE A 161 -10.60 4.36 9.98
CA PHE A 161 -9.94 5.29 10.90
C PHE A 161 -9.02 6.31 10.20
N SER A 162 -9.39 6.67 8.98
CA SER A 162 -8.62 7.54 8.09
C SER A 162 -9.28 8.92 8.01
N LYS A 163 -8.50 9.94 7.65
CA LYS A 163 -8.98 11.34 7.58
C LYS A 163 -8.53 12.04 6.30
N GLY A 164 -9.30 13.04 5.89
CA GLY A 164 -9.02 13.88 4.72
C GLY A 164 -10.07 13.75 3.61
N TYR A 165 -9.69 14.07 2.37
CA TYR A 165 -10.60 14.11 1.23
C TYR A 165 -10.36 12.92 0.29
N PHE A 166 -11.41 12.16 0.03
CA PHE A 166 -11.41 10.97 -0.81
C PHE A 166 -12.38 11.17 -1.97
N ASP A 167 -11.88 11.06 -3.20
CA ASP A 167 -12.65 11.13 -4.44
C ASP A 167 -12.82 9.70 -4.99
N LEU A 168 -14.03 9.16 -4.85
CA LEU A 168 -14.44 7.86 -5.40
C LEU A 168 -15.36 8.05 -6.62
N SER A 169 -15.50 9.27 -7.16
CA SER A 169 -16.41 9.56 -8.28
C SER A 169 -16.08 8.76 -9.55
N LYS A 170 -14.80 8.42 -9.74
CA LYS A 170 -14.34 7.61 -10.86
C LYS A 170 -14.69 6.12 -10.72
N VAL A 171 -15.06 5.64 -9.54
CA VAL A 171 -15.27 4.20 -9.30
C VAL A 171 -16.60 3.74 -9.91
N LYS A 172 -16.53 2.99 -11.02
CA LYS A 172 -17.72 2.53 -11.77
C LYS A 172 -18.20 1.12 -11.38
N GLN A 173 -17.36 0.31 -10.76
CA GLN A 173 -17.64 -1.11 -10.48
C GLN A 173 -17.62 -1.44 -8.97
N LEU A 174 -17.97 -0.47 -8.13
CA LEU A 174 -17.93 -0.64 -6.67
C LEU A 174 -18.92 -1.72 -6.22
N ARG A 175 -18.40 -2.84 -5.73
CA ARG A 175 -19.18 -3.95 -5.17
C ARG A 175 -19.33 -3.85 -3.66
N LYS A 176 -18.31 -3.31 -2.99
CA LYS A 176 -18.32 -3.13 -1.54
C LYS A 176 -17.63 -1.84 -1.15
N PHE A 177 -18.34 -1.06 -0.34
CA PHE A 177 -17.79 0.09 0.35
C PHE A 177 -17.85 -0.15 1.86
N LYS A 178 -16.74 0.08 2.56
CA LYS A 178 -16.68 0.03 4.02
C LYS A 178 -16.11 1.34 4.55
N LEU A 179 -16.87 2.00 5.41
CA LEU A 179 -16.43 3.21 6.12
C LEU A 179 -16.46 2.94 7.62
N LEU A 180 -15.33 3.14 8.28
CA LEU A 180 -15.21 3.16 9.74
C LEU A 180 -14.48 4.45 10.12
N ILE A 181 -15.16 5.35 10.83
CA ILE A 181 -14.62 6.65 11.25
C ILE A 181 -14.59 6.75 12.77
N THR A 182 -13.70 7.59 13.30
CA THR A 182 -13.72 8.01 14.70
C THR A 182 -14.38 9.38 14.81
N GLU A 183 -15.05 9.67 15.94
CA GLU A 183 -15.88 10.88 16.17
C GLU A 183 -15.15 12.22 15.96
N GLN A 184 -13.81 12.22 15.90
CA GLN A 184 -12.97 13.42 15.82
C GLN A 184 -12.30 13.63 14.45
N SER A 185 -12.61 12.82 13.44
CA SER A 185 -11.95 12.88 12.12
C SER A 185 -12.81 13.59 11.07
N SER A 186 -12.27 14.64 10.44
CA SER A 186 -12.89 15.25 9.25
C SER A 186 -12.59 14.39 8.02
N THR A 187 -13.61 13.64 7.60
CA THR A 187 -13.55 12.76 6.42
C THR A 187 -14.59 13.21 5.43
N ASN A 188 -14.15 13.54 4.23
CA ASN A 188 -15.01 13.97 3.14
C ASN A 188 -14.87 12.96 2.01
N ILE A 189 -15.99 12.44 1.52
CA ILE A 189 -16.04 11.40 0.50
C ILE A 189 -16.95 11.87 -0.62
N GLU A 190 -16.41 11.94 -1.82
CA GLU A 190 -17.16 12.20 -3.04
C GLU A 190 -17.48 10.86 -3.72
N LEU A 191 -18.76 10.62 -3.99
CA LEU A 191 -19.27 9.43 -4.68
C LEU A 191 -20.12 9.92 -5.85
N THR A 192 -20.05 9.22 -6.97
CA THR A 192 -21.03 9.41 -8.06
C THR A 192 -22.32 8.68 -7.68
N ASP A 193 -23.47 9.23 -8.06
CA ASP A 193 -24.76 8.56 -7.92
C ASP A 193 -24.65 7.14 -8.48
N LEU A 194 -24.73 6.15 -7.58
CA LEU A 194 -24.75 4.73 -7.91
C LEU A 194 -26.06 4.43 -8.64
N THR A 195 -26.07 4.66 -9.95
CA THR A 195 -27.22 4.39 -10.84
C THR A 195 -27.12 3.02 -11.48
#